data_AF-X0XLB2-F1
#
_entry.id   AF-X0XLB2-F1
#
_cell.length_a   1.000
_cell.length_b   1.000
_cell.length_c   1.000
_cell.angle_alpha   90.00
_cell.angle_beta   90.00
_cell.angle_gamma   90.00
#
_symmetry.space_group_name_H-M   'P 1'
#
loop_
_entity.id
_entity.type
_entity.pdbx_description
1 polymer ?
#
loop_
_entity_poly.entity_id
_entity_poly.type
_entity_poly.pdbx_seq_one_letter_code
_entity_poly.pdbx_strand_id
1 'polypeptide(L)'
;MKELKRTRRTVVKECAVLVEVICDADGDQRHRDRLDELRRLADTAGARVVGTMTQRRRRVHPGTYIGHGKVEELRSLCRAKGADVVVFDND
;
A
#
# COMPACT_ATOMS: atom_id res chain seq x y z
N MET A 1 38.39 8.20 24.60
CA MET A 1 37.62 7.26 23.76
C MET A 1 36.29 6.98 24.44
N LYS A 2 35.16 7.33 23.81
CA LYS A 2 33.82 6.97 24.28
C LYS A 2 33.24 6.01 23.25
N GLU A 3 33.13 4.74 23.61
CA GLU A 3 32.39 3.76 22.81
C GLU A 3 30.93 4.19 22.72
N LEU A 4 30.50 4.59 21.52
CA LEU A 4 29.07 4.69 21.22
C LEU A 4 28.49 3.27 21.26
N LYS A 5 27.81 2.95 22.35
CA LYS A 5 26.99 1.74 22.45
C LYS A 5 25.95 1.77 21.35
N ARG A 6 26.19 1.06 20.24
CA ARG A 6 25.20 0.73 19.22
C ARG A 6 24.05 0.00 19.92
N THR A 7 23.03 0.74 20.32
CA THR A 7 21.76 0.16 20.75
C THR A 7 21.23 -0.58 19.53
N ARG A 8 21.13 -1.91 19.60
CA ARG A 8 20.46 -2.72 18.57
C ARG A 8 18.99 -2.28 18.51
N ARG A 9 18.69 -1.27 17.70
CA ARG A 9 17.33 -0.93 17.31
C ARG A 9 16.92 -1.99 16.30
N THR A 10 16.16 -2.99 16.75
CA THR A 10 15.54 -3.95 15.85
C THR A 10 14.61 -3.16 14.92
N VAL A 11 14.98 -3.01 13.65
CA VAL A 11 14.11 -2.35 12.66
C VAL A 11 13.00 -3.34 12.35
N VAL A 12 11.82 -3.13 12.95
CA VAL A 12 10.62 -3.87 12.58
C VAL A 12 10.20 -3.37 11.21
N LYS A 13 10.11 -4.29 10.23
CA LYS A 13 9.56 -3.96 8.92
C LYS A 13 8.05 -3.80 9.05
N GLU A 14 7.53 -2.65 8.64
CA GLU A 14 6.09 -2.42 8.60
C GLU A 14 5.44 -3.33 7.54
N CYS A 15 4.29 -3.91 7.89
CA CYS A 15 3.51 -4.75 7.00
C CYS A 15 2.53 -3.88 6.20
N ALA A 16 2.72 -3.81 4.88
CA ALA A 16 1.97 -2.91 4.02
C ALA A 16 0.91 -3.63 3.19
N VAL A 17 -0.27 -3.01 3.07
CA VAL A 17 -1.23 -3.32 2.00
C VAL A 17 -1.17 -2.21 0.96
N LEU A 18 -1.02 -2.58 -0.31
CA LEU A 18 -1.01 -1.62 -1.41
C LEU A 18 -2.41 -1.50 -2.00
N VAL A 19 -2.85 -0.28 -2.30
CA VAL A 19 -4.15 0.00 -2.88
C VAL A 19 -4.00 0.80 -4.17
N GLU A 20 -4.50 0.23 -5.26
CA GLU A 20 -4.54 0.90 -6.56
C GLU A 20 -5.98 1.30 -6.90
N VAL A 21 -6.17 2.55 -7.33
CA VAL A 21 -7.45 3.01 -7.89
C VAL A 21 -7.27 3.31 -9.37
N ILE A 22 -7.93 2.51 -10.19
CA ILE A 22 -7.91 2.63 -11.63
C ILE A 22 -9.04 3.56 -12.04
N CYS A 23 -8.69 4.73 -12.58
CA CYS A 23 -9.64 5.62 -13.21
C CYS A 23 -9.83 5.26 -14.69
N ASP A 24 -11.04 5.38 -15.24
CA ASP A 24 -11.35 4.99 -16.63
C ASP A 24 -10.46 5.69 -17.70
N ALA A 25 -9.79 6.79 -17.35
CA ALA A 25 -8.84 7.50 -18.22
C ALA A 25 -7.48 6.77 -18.39
N ASP A 26 -7.17 5.78 -17.56
CA ASP A 26 -5.78 5.29 -17.40
C ASP A 26 -5.38 4.11 -18.31
N GLY A 27 -6.32 3.38 -18.92
CA GLY A 27 -6.04 2.27 -19.87
C GLY A 27 -5.39 1.00 -19.27
N ASP A 28 -5.85 -0.19 -19.69
CA ASP A 28 -5.63 -1.47 -19.00
C ASP A 28 -4.16 -1.87 -18.74
N GLN A 29 -3.24 -1.59 -19.67
CA GLN A 29 -1.84 -2.00 -19.55
C GLN A 29 -1.06 -1.16 -18.53
N ARG A 30 -1.40 0.12 -18.35
CA ARG A 30 -0.69 1.01 -17.42
C ARG A 30 -0.82 0.58 -15.96
N HIS A 31 -1.89 -0.13 -15.61
CA HIS A 31 -2.20 -0.51 -14.22
C HIS A 31 -1.23 -1.56 -13.66
N ARG A 32 -0.93 -2.61 -14.43
CA ARG A 32 -0.03 -3.67 -13.95
C ARG A 32 1.36 -3.11 -13.65
N ASP A 33 1.85 -2.23 -14.50
CA ASP A 33 3.16 -1.63 -14.37
C ASP A 33 3.23 -0.72 -13.12
N ARG A 34 2.16 0.03 -12.81
CA ARG A 34 2.06 0.89 -11.61
C ARG A 34 2.06 0.09 -10.31
N LEU A 35 1.24 -0.96 -10.20
CA LEU A 35 1.20 -1.76 -8.96
C LEU A 35 2.53 -2.47 -8.69
N ASP A 36 3.18 -2.99 -9.73
CA ASP A 36 4.49 -3.62 -9.62
C ASP A 36 5.58 -2.60 -9.23
N GLU A 37 5.49 -1.37 -9.74
CA GLU A 37 6.35 -0.27 -9.31
C GLU A 37 6.13 0.09 -7.85
N LEU A 38 4.88 0.30 -7.43
CA LEU A 38 4.54 0.61 -6.05
C LEU A 38 5.06 -0.47 -5.09
N ARG A 39 4.98 -1.74 -5.51
CA ARG A 39 5.57 -2.86 -4.76
C ARG A 39 7.09 -2.72 -4.63
N ARG A 40 7.80 -2.45 -5.73
CA ARG A 40 9.27 -2.24 -5.70
C ARG A 40 9.66 -1.06 -4.80
N LEU A 41 8.87 0.02 -4.82
CA LEU A 41 9.09 1.18 -3.96
C LEU A 41 8.89 0.83 -2.48
N ALA A 42 7.80 0.13 -2.13
CA ALA A 42 7.54 -0.33 -0.77
C ALA A 42 8.63 -1.27 -0.26
N ASP A 43 9.08 -2.22 -1.09
CA ASP A 43 10.17 -3.15 -0.76
C ASP A 43 11.49 -2.40 -0.53
N THR A 44 11.79 -1.38 -1.36
CA THR A 44 12.99 -0.52 -1.22
C THR A 44 12.94 0.34 0.05
N ALA A 45 11.75 0.81 0.43
CA ALA A 45 11.51 1.53 1.68
C ALA A 45 11.60 0.61 2.93
N GLY A 46 11.74 -0.70 2.74
CA GLY A 46 11.87 -1.68 3.82
C GLY A 46 10.54 -2.19 4.37
N ALA A 47 9.41 -1.85 3.73
CA ALA A 47 8.13 -2.43 4.06
C ALA A 47 8.03 -3.88 3.58
N ARG A 48 7.16 -4.66 4.21
CA ARG A 48 6.79 -6.02 3.79
C ARG A 48 5.39 -5.98 3.21
N VAL A 49 5.25 -6.11 1.90
CA VAL A 49 3.93 -6.13 1.25
C VAL A 49 3.19 -7.42 1.58
N VAL A 50 2.09 -7.33 2.34
CA VAL A 50 1.27 -8.46 2.81
C VAL A 50 -0.05 -8.62 2.06
N GLY A 51 -0.41 -7.66 1.22
CA GLY A 51 -1.59 -7.72 0.38
C GLY A 51 -1.64 -6.58 -0.63
N THR A 52 -2.47 -6.76 -1.66
CA THR A 52 -2.79 -5.74 -2.64
C THR A 52 -4.30 -5.69 -2.85
N MET A 53 -4.83 -4.53 -3.21
CA MET A 53 -6.23 -4.34 -3.54
C MET A 53 -6.36 -3.33 -4.68
N THR A 54 -7.21 -3.65 -5.66
CA THR A 54 -7.45 -2.77 -6.80
C THR A 54 -8.94 -2.41 -6.88
N GLN A 55 -9.26 -1.16 -7.22
CA GLN A 55 -10.62 -0.74 -7.51
C GLN A 55 -10.69 0.05 -8.82
N ARG A 56 -11.51 -0.41 -9.77
CA ARG A 56 -11.87 0.36 -10.98
C ARG A 56 -13.03 1.30 -10.72
N ARG A 57 -12.91 2.57 -11.10
CA ARG A 57 -13.96 3.60 -10.97
C ARG A 57 -13.81 4.68 -12.04
N ARG A 58 -14.88 5.43 -12.32
CA ARG A 58 -14.81 6.65 -13.15
C ARG A 58 -13.95 7.74 -12.53
N ARG A 59 -14.08 7.93 -11.22
CA ARG A 59 -13.35 8.90 -10.38
C ARG A 59 -13.21 8.36 -8.96
N VAL A 60 -12.16 8.81 -8.28
CA VAL A 60 -11.93 8.56 -6.85
C VAL A 60 -13.07 9.12 -6.00
N HIS A 61 -13.33 8.49 -4.85
CA HIS A 61 -14.30 9.02 -3.88
C HIS A 61 -13.66 10.15 -3.07
N PRO A 62 -14.28 11.35 -2.96
CA PRO A 62 -13.62 12.51 -2.34
C PRO A 62 -13.31 12.34 -0.85
N GLY A 63 -14.07 11.51 -0.12
CA GLY A 63 -13.86 11.30 1.31
C GLY A 63 -12.96 10.12 1.67
N THR A 64 -12.83 9.13 0.79
CA THR A 64 -12.22 7.82 1.13
C THR A 64 -11.29 7.29 0.05
N TYR A 65 -11.15 8.01 -1.07
CA TYR A 65 -10.44 7.65 -2.29
C TYR A 65 -11.01 6.42 -3.04
N ILE A 66 -11.35 5.37 -2.30
CA ILE A 66 -12.10 4.17 -2.70
C ILE A 66 -13.56 4.23 -2.24
N GLY A 67 -14.43 3.35 -2.76
CA GLY A 67 -15.83 3.28 -2.32
C GLY A 67 -16.00 2.65 -0.93
N HIS A 68 -17.06 3.03 -0.19
CA HIS A 68 -17.33 2.54 1.18
C HIS A 68 -17.28 1.02 1.35
N GLY A 69 -17.88 0.23 0.45
CA GLY A 69 -17.79 -1.24 0.53
C GLY A 69 -16.35 -1.74 0.45
N LYS A 70 -15.51 -1.05 -0.34
CA LYS A 70 -14.11 -1.37 -0.52
C LYS A 70 -13.25 -0.96 0.68
N VAL A 71 -13.68 0.04 1.44
CA VAL A 71 -13.10 0.40 2.74
C VAL A 71 -13.28 -0.73 3.75
N GLU A 72 -14.48 -1.34 3.81
CA GLU A 72 -14.72 -2.47 4.71
C GLU A 72 -13.95 -3.73 4.30
N GLU A 73 -13.83 -3.99 2.99
CA GLU A 73 -12.96 -5.06 2.48
C GLU A 73 -11.49 -4.81 2.82
N LEU A 74 -10.99 -3.60 2.63
CA LEU A 74 -9.62 -3.20 2.99
C LEU A 74 -9.38 -3.39 4.49
N ARG A 75 -10.31 -2.94 5.32
CA ARG A 75 -10.25 -3.12 6.78
C ARG A 75 -10.13 -4.59 7.16
N SER A 76 -10.93 -5.44 6.51
CA SER A 76 -10.90 -6.89 6.74
C SER A 76 -9.57 -7.51 6.29
N LEU A 77 -9.05 -7.08 5.13
CA LEU A 77 -7.75 -7.50 4.61
C LEU A 77 -6.61 -7.09 5.55
N CYS A 78 -6.58 -5.85 6.02
CA CYS A 78 -5.57 -5.36 6.95
C CYS A 78 -5.56 -6.18 8.25
N ARG A 79 -6.74 -6.48 8.82
CA ARG A 79 -6.86 -7.33 10.02
C ARG A 79 -6.38 -8.75 9.77
N ALA A 80 -6.78 -9.35 8.64
CA ALA A 80 -6.41 -10.72 8.29
C ALA A 80 -4.90 -10.86 8.00
N LYS A 81 -4.26 -9.82 7.47
CA LYS A 81 -2.84 -9.84 7.08
C LYS A 81 -1.90 -9.21 8.10
N GLY A 82 -2.43 -8.62 9.17
CA GLY A 82 -1.66 -7.88 10.17
C GLY A 82 -0.93 -6.70 9.54
N ALA A 83 -1.62 -5.90 8.72
CA ALA A 83 -1.05 -4.73 8.08
C ALA A 83 -0.95 -3.56 9.07
N ASP A 84 0.23 -2.94 9.12
CA ASP A 84 0.53 -1.75 9.91
C ASP A 84 0.19 -0.47 9.13
N VAL A 85 0.35 -0.53 7.80
CA VAL A 85 0.19 0.62 6.90
C VAL A 85 -0.58 0.24 5.64
N VAL A 86 -1.33 1.20 5.10
CA VAL A 86 -1.93 1.13 3.78
C VAL A 86 -1.29 2.19 2.90
N VAL A 87 -0.78 1.78 1.74
CA VAL A 87 -0.17 2.69 0.76
C VAL A 87 -1.08 2.78 -0.45
N PHE A 88 -1.55 3.98 -0.76
CA PHE A 88 -2.35 4.23 -1.95
C PHE A 88 -1.45 4.68 -3.09
N ASP A 89 -1.66 4.09 -4.26
CA ASP A 89 -1.18 4.67 -5.52
C ASP A 89 -2.02 5.91 -5.85
N ASN A 90 -1.38 7.06 -5.92
CA ASN A 90 -2.01 8.33 -6.26
C ASN A 90 -1.07 9.14 -7.14
N ASP A 91 -1.42 9.24 -8.41
CA ASP A 91 -0.86 10.15 -9.42
C ASP A 91 -1.96 11.08 -9.94
#